data_AF-A0A6V7JK41-F1
#
_entry.id   AF-A0A6V7JK41-F1
#
_cell.length_a   1.000
_cell.length_b   1.000
_cell.length_c   1.000
_cell.angle_alpha   90.00
_cell.angle_beta   90.00
_cell.angle_gamma   90.00
#
_symmetry.space_group_name_H-M   'P 1'
#
loop_
_entity.id
_entity.type
_entity.pdbx_description
1 polymer ?
#
loop_
_entity_poly.entity_id
_entity_poly.type
_entity_poly.pdbx_seq_one_letter_code
_entity_poly.pdbx_strand_id
1 'polypeptide(L)'
;DKQIGAEISLANRLWVGRDTRITGDFNNLLKRYYGGDTLAIDFADTTRASGVINDWVRQVTKNNIQSLVDGGSISPGTQLLLTSAIYFKGQWLKSFDLTATRSRCFNVPNIGCQQ
;
A
#
# COMPACT_ATOMS: atom_id res chain seq x y z
N ASP A 1 2.08 -9.61 -14.68
CA ASP A 1 1.38 -9.71 -15.98
C ASP A 1 1.00 -8.37 -16.56
N LYS A 2 1.59 -8.04 -17.72
CA LYS A 2 1.20 -6.92 -18.59
C LYS A 2 0.18 -7.36 -19.67
N GLN A 3 -0.32 -8.61 -19.60
CA GLN A 3 -1.09 -9.25 -20.67
C GLN A 3 -2.61 -9.08 -20.56
N ILE A 4 -3.12 -8.59 -19.43
CA ILE A 4 -4.52 -8.21 -19.24
C ILE A 4 -4.49 -6.70 -19.09
N GLY A 5 -5.35 -5.94 -19.77
CA GLY A 5 -5.30 -4.47 -19.82
C GLY A 5 -5.43 -3.74 -18.48
N ALA A 6 -5.17 -4.36 -17.33
CA ALA A 6 -5.07 -3.73 -16.03
C ALA A 6 -3.71 -4.00 -15.39
N GLU A 7 -3.13 -2.95 -14.83
CA GLU A 7 -2.04 -3.04 -13.87
C GLU A 7 -2.62 -3.17 -12.46
N ILE A 8 -2.23 -4.23 -11.76
CA ILE A 8 -2.60 -4.46 -10.36
C ILE A 8 -1.32 -4.69 -9.58
N SER A 9 -1.15 -3.96 -8.49
CA SER A 9 -0.09 -4.20 -7.50
C SER A 9 -0.73 -4.41 -6.14
N LEU A 10 -0.35 -5.49 -5.47
CA LEU A 10 -0.78 -5.84 -4.13
C LEU A 10 0.44 -5.92 -3.24
N ALA A 11 0.40 -5.24 -2.10
CA ALA A 11 1.45 -5.27 -1.09
C ALA A 11 0.85 -5.66 0.25
N ASN A 12 1.09 -6.88 0.70
CA ASN A 12 0.72 -7.35 2.04
C ASN A 12 1.99 -7.76 2.78
N ARG A 13 2.19 -7.24 3.99
CA ARG A 13 3.31 -7.64 4.86
C ARG A 13 2.94 -7.47 6.32
N LEU A 14 3.38 -8.44 7.12
CA LEU A 14 3.37 -8.32 8.57
C LEU A 14 4.76 -7.93 9.05
N TRP A 15 4.87 -6.77 9.66
CA TRP A 15 6.09 -6.28 10.28
C TRP A 15 6.11 -6.71 11.74
N VAL A 16 7.23 -7.28 12.18
CA VAL A 16 7.36 -7.95 13.48
C VAL A 16 8.42 -7.23 14.30
N GLY A 17 8.06 -6.78 15.50
CA GLY A 17 8.99 -6.17 16.44
C GLY A 17 10.09 -7.16 16.85
N ARG A 18 11.29 -6.65 17.14
CA ARG A 18 12.48 -7.48 17.44
C ARG A 18 12.28 -8.50 18.56
N ASP A 19 11.44 -8.18 19.54
CA ASP A 19 11.17 -9.03 20.70
C ASP A 19 10.01 -10.03 20.48
N THR A 20 9.39 -10.00 19.30
CA THR A 20 8.29 -10.91 18.94
C THR A 20 8.80 -12.05 18.04
N ARG A 21 8.36 -13.27 18.34
CA ARG A 21 8.62 -14.46 17.51
C ARG A 21 7.37 -14.89 16.78
N ILE A 22 7.47 -15.02 15.46
CA ILE A 22 6.44 -15.64 14.62
C ILE A 22 6.83 -17.07 14.30
N THR A 23 5.87 -17.99 14.41
CA THR A 23 6.10 -19.40 14.09
C THR A 23 6.24 -19.60 12.57
N GLY A 24 6.98 -20.63 12.17
CA GLY A 24 7.11 -21.00 10.75
C GLY A 24 5.75 -21.26 10.09
N ASP A 25 4.85 -21.93 10.82
CA ASP A 25 3.50 -22.26 10.33
C ASP A 25 2.67 -21.02 10.02
N PHE A 26 2.74 -19.99 10.88
CA PHE A 26 2.02 -18.74 10.64
C PHE A 26 2.58 -17.99 9.42
N ASN A 27 3.91 -17.96 9.26
CA ASN A 27 4.54 -17.36 8.07
C ASN A 27 4.15 -18.12 6.79
N ASN A 28 4.07 -19.45 6.85
CA ASN A 28 3.60 -20.27 5.72
C ASN A 28 2.14 -19.97 5.36
N LEU A 29 1.27 -19.75 6.37
CA LEU A 29 -0.12 -19.35 6.16
C LEU A 29 -0.21 -17.98 5.48
N LEU A 30 0.56 -16.98 5.94
CA LEU A 30 0.60 -15.65 5.32
C LEU A 30 1.01 -15.71 3.84
N LYS A 31 2.05 -16.48 3.52
CA LYS A 31 2.51 -16.67 2.14
C LYS A 31 1.44 -17.33 1.28
N ARG A 32 0.81 -18.39 1.80
CA ARG A 32 -0.17 -19.20 1.05
C ARG A 32 -1.46 -18.45 0.76
N TYR A 33 -2.00 -17.72 1.73
CA TYR A 33 -3.35 -17.14 1.62
C TYR A 33 -3.36 -15.64 1.31
N TYR A 34 -2.29 -14.91 1.65
CA TYR A 34 -2.27 -13.45 1.52
C TYR A 34 -1.19 -12.96 0.55
N GLY A 35 -0.38 -13.87 -0.01
CA GLY A 35 0.80 -13.51 -0.82
C GLY A 35 1.79 -12.63 -0.06
N GLY A 36 1.70 -12.62 1.28
CA GLY A 36 2.49 -11.77 2.15
C GLY A 36 3.53 -12.57 2.91
N ASP A 37 4.51 -11.87 3.46
CA ASP A 37 5.54 -12.45 4.31
C ASP A 37 5.67 -11.66 5.61
N THR A 38 6.55 -12.14 6.48
CA THR A 38 6.93 -11.45 7.72
C THR A 38 8.31 -10.84 7.58
N LEU A 39 8.50 -9.61 8.06
CA LEU A 39 9.82 -9.00 8.19
C LEU A 39 10.02 -8.41 9.57
N ALA A 40 11.17 -8.69 10.18
CA ALA A 40 11.54 -8.09 11.46
C ALA A 40 11.90 -6.61 11.27
N ILE A 41 11.45 -5.77 12.19
CA ILE A 41 11.73 -4.34 12.18
C ILE A 41 11.87 -3.81 13.60
N ASP A 42 12.66 -2.76 13.76
CA ASP A 42 12.82 -2.07 15.03
C ASP A 42 11.82 -0.92 15.14
N PHE A 43 10.73 -1.12 15.88
CA PHE A 43 9.73 -0.07 16.07
C PHE A 43 10.17 1.02 17.07
N ALA A 44 11.21 0.79 17.87
CA ALA A 44 11.74 1.80 18.79
C ALA A 44 12.27 3.04 18.04
N ASP A 45 12.84 2.86 16.85
CA ASP A 45 13.19 3.93 15.91
C ASP A 45 12.04 4.13 14.90
N THR A 46 10.99 4.84 15.32
CA THR A 46 9.75 5.01 14.52
C THR A 46 10.00 5.73 13.19
N THR A 47 10.98 6.64 13.14
CA THR A 47 11.39 7.34 11.92
C THR A 47 12.01 6.37 10.92
N ARG A 48 12.95 5.53 11.36
CA ARG A 48 13.52 4.50 10.49
C ARG A 48 12.48 3.45 10.09
N ALA A 49 11.64 3.03 11.04
CA ALA A 49 10.61 2.02 10.79
C ALA A 49 9.63 2.47 9.70
N SER A 50 9.07 3.68 9.84
CA SER A 50 8.18 4.26 8.83
C SER A 50 8.87 4.43 7.48
N GLY A 51 10.15 4.84 7.46
CA GLY A 51 10.96 4.90 6.23
C GLY A 51 11.04 3.55 5.50
N VAL A 52 11.44 2.49 6.21
CA VAL A 52 11.56 1.14 5.67
C VAL A 52 10.23 0.61 5.14
N ILE A 53 9.14 0.83 5.88
CA ILE A 53 7.79 0.41 5.47
C ILE A 53 7.39 1.12 4.18
N ASN A 54 7.56 2.44 4.14
CA ASN A 54 7.20 3.25 2.98
C ASN A 54 8.08 2.95 1.75
N ASP A 55 9.37 2.68 1.93
CA ASP A 55 10.26 2.24 0.85
C ASP A 55 9.80 0.93 0.23
N TRP A 56 9.42 -0.04 1.08
CA TRP A 56 8.87 -1.30 0.60
C TRP A 56 7.54 -1.10 -0.14
N VAL A 57 6.62 -0.29 0.39
CA VAL A 57 5.35 0.03 -0.30
C VAL A 57 5.61 0.71 -1.65
N ARG A 58 6.53 1.68 -1.71
CA ARG A 58 6.96 2.35 -2.96
C ARG A 58 7.44 1.33 -3.97
N GLN A 59 8.32 0.42 -3.56
CA GLN A 59 8.86 -0.60 -4.45
C GLN A 59 7.77 -1.53 -5.00
N VAL A 60 6.92 -2.07 -4.15
CA VAL A 60 5.88 -3.03 -4.56
C VAL A 60 4.81 -2.36 -5.43
N THR A 61 4.46 -1.12 -5.13
CA THR A 61 3.44 -0.36 -5.86
C THR A 61 3.99 0.42 -7.05
N LYS A 62 5.29 0.25 -7.37
CA LYS A 62 5.99 0.95 -8.46
C LYS A 62 5.86 2.47 -8.35
N ASN A 63 6.05 2.99 -7.14
CA ASN A 63 5.95 4.40 -6.77
C ASN A 63 4.55 5.03 -6.89
N ASN A 64 3.49 4.24 -7.15
CA ASN A 64 2.13 4.77 -7.16
C ASN A 64 1.60 5.09 -5.76
N ILE A 65 2.08 4.38 -4.72
CA ILE A 65 1.81 4.70 -3.32
C ILE A 65 3.13 5.09 -2.68
N GLN A 66 3.26 6.38 -2.34
CA GLN A 66 4.53 6.94 -1.87
C GLN A 66 4.74 6.81 -0.37
N SER A 67 3.67 6.88 0.41
CA SER A 67 3.70 6.82 1.86
C SER A 67 2.41 6.16 2.35
N LEU A 68 2.54 5.24 3.29
CA LEU A 68 1.44 4.53 3.93
C LEU A 68 1.35 4.88 5.42
N VAL A 69 2.50 5.05 6.08
CA VAL A 69 2.61 5.33 7.51
C VAL A 69 3.58 6.48 7.74
N ASP A 70 3.38 7.26 8.79
CA ASP A 70 4.37 8.23 9.26
C ASP A 70 4.96 7.79 10.62
N GLY A 71 6.06 8.41 11.04
CA GLY A 71 6.70 8.07 12.32
C GLY A 71 5.81 8.36 13.55
N GLY A 72 4.80 9.23 13.41
CA GLY A 72 3.84 9.54 14.48
C GLY A 72 2.73 8.49 14.62
N SER A 73 2.47 7.72 13.56
CA SER A 73 1.48 6.65 13.50
C SER A 73 1.97 5.31 14.06
N ILE A 74 3.27 5.21 14.37
CA ILE A 74 3.92 4.00 14.91
C ILE A 74 4.31 4.28 16.36
N SER A 75 3.94 3.38 17.28
CA SER A 75 4.39 3.44 18.67
C SER A 75 5.72 2.69 18.83
N PRO A 76 6.68 3.19 19.65
CA PRO A 76 7.88 2.44 20.01
C PRO A 76 7.61 1.06 20.62
N GLY A 77 6.45 0.88 21.26
CA GLY A 77 6.02 -0.40 21.84
C GLY A 77 5.28 -1.34 20.89
N THR A 78 5.17 -1.00 19.60
CA THR A 78 4.48 -1.83 18.62
C THR A 78 5.19 -3.18 18.49
N GLN A 79 4.42 -4.27 18.60
CA GLN A 79 4.93 -5.64 18.44
C GLN A 79 4.65 -6.19 17.03
N LEU A 80 3.52 -5.78 16.44
CA LEU A 80 3.08 -6.21 15.12
C LEU A 80 2.44 -5.04 14.39
N LEU A 81 2.74 -4.90 13.10
CA LEU A 81 2.07 -3.97 12.21
C LEU A 81 1.74 -4.70 10.90
N LEU A 82 0.46 -4.78 10.57
CA LEU A 82 0.00 -5.31 9.29
C LEU A 82 -0.18 -4.15 8.31
N THR A 83 0.47 -4.24 7.16
CA THR A 83 0.29 -3.27 6.07
C THR A 83 -0.32 -3.95 4.85
N SER A 84 -1.35 -3.33 4.29
CA SER A 84 -1.96 -3.71 3.02
C SER A 84 -2.07 -2.49 2.11
N ALA A 85 -1.58 -2.60 0.88
CA ALA A 85 -1.68 -1.55 -0.13
C ALA A 85 -2.08 -2.15 -1.47
N ILE A 86 -3.05 -1.51 -2.14
CA ILE A 86 -3.61 -1.96 -3.42
C ILE A 86 -3.54 -0.80 -4.41
N TYR A 87 -2.90 -1.04 -5.54
CA TYR A 87 -2.92 -0.14 -6.69
C TYR A 87 -3.61 -0.83 -7.87
N PHE A 88 -4.47 -0.08 -8.55
CA PHE A 88 -5.16 -0.54 -9.74
C PHE A 88 -5.15 0.57 -10.81
N LYS A 89 -4.74 0.19 -12.03
CA LYS A 89 -4.87 1.04 -13.21
C LYS A 89 -5.32 0.19 -14.40
N GLY A 90 -6.60 0.29 -14.72
CA GLY A 90 -7.21 -0.33 -15.89
C GLY A 90 -7.06 0.50 -17.16
N GLN A 91 -6.92 -0.17 -18.28
CA GLN A 91 -7.17 0.34 -19.62
C GLN A 91 -8.61 0.03 -19.98
N TRP A 92 -9.33 1.05 -20.44
CA TRP A 92 -10.68 0.87 -20.93
C TRP A 92 -10.68 -0.01 -22.18
N LEU A 93 -11.66 -0.89 -22.32
CA LEU A 93 -11.86 -1.67 -23.55
C LEU A 93 -12.11 -0.76 -24.76
N LYS A 94 -12.84 0.34 -24.54
CA LYS A 94 -13.00 1.45 -25.48
C LYS A 94 -12.46 2.72 -24.83
N SER A 95 -11.23 3.10 -25.21
CA SER A 95 -10.56 4.28 -24.68
C SER A 95 -11.27 5.58 -25.05
N PHE A 96 -11.12 6.57 -24.18
CA PHE A 96 -11.59 7.94 -24.41
C PHE A 96 -10.64 8.68 -25.35
N ASP A 97 -11.20 9.59 -26.15
CA ASP A 97 -10.42 10.59 -26.89
C ASP A 97 -9.89 11.64 -25.91
N LEU A 98 -8.57 11.77 -25.82
CA LEU A 98 -7.91 12.72 -24.93
C LEU A 98 -8.29 14.17 -25.25
N THR A 99 -8.54 14.49 -26.53
CA THR A 99 -8.89 15.85 -26.97
C THR A 99 -10.30 16.26 -26.54
N ALA A 100 -11.16 15.29 -26.23
CA ALA A 100 -12.51 15.54 -25.75
C ALA A 100 -12.56 15.86 -24.23
N THR A 101 -11.47 15.64 -23.50
CA THR A 101 -11.38 15.89 -22.05
C THR A 101 -11.30 17.39 -21.78
N ARG A 102 -12.23 17.90 -20.97
CA ARG A 102 -12.31 19.33 -20.62
C ARG A 102 -12.90 19.52 -19.23
N SER A 103 -12.48 20.57 -18.52
CA SER A 103 -13.01 20.91 -17.20
C SER A 103 -14.52 21.15 -17.27
N ARG A 104 -15.25 20.50 -16.38
CA ARG A 104 -16.69 20.64 -16.21
C ARG A 104 -17.00 20.69 -14.72
N CYS A 105 -18.14 21.31 -14.41
CA CYS A 105 -18.67 21.33 -13.05
C CYS A 105 -18.79 19.92 -12.47
N PHE A 106 -18.18 19.68 -11.31
CA PHE A 106 -18.44 18.56 -10.44
C PHE A 106 -19.21 19.05 -9.20
N ASN A 107 -20.40 18.50 -8.95
CA ASN A 107 -21.19 18.87 -7.78
C ASN A 107 -20.69 18.12 -6.56
N VAL A 108 -20.01 18.84 -5.67
CA VAL A 108 -19.55 18.30 -4.39
C VAL A 108 -20.67 18.43 -3.36
N PRO A 109 -21.00 17.37 -2.60
CA PRO A 109 -22.03 17.44 -1.56
C PRO A 109 -21.79 18.61 -0.59
N ASN A 110 -22.84 19.37 -0.29
CA ASN A 110 -22.83 20.53 0.63
C ASN A 110 -21.92 21.71 0.23
N ILE A 111 -21.23 21.63 -0.90
CA ILE A 111 -20.35 22.68 -1.45
C ILE A 111 -20.91 23.23 -2.76
N GLY A 112 -21.55 22.37 -3.56
CA GLY A 112 -22.07 22.72 -4.88
C GLY A 112 -21.03 22.56 -5.98
N CYS A 113 -21.18 23.33 -7.06
CA CYS A 113 -20.36 23.20 -8.26
C CYS A 113 -18.90 23.58 -8.03
N GLN A 114 -17.96 22.70 -8.39
CA GLN A 114 -16.51 22.95 -8.42
C GLN A 114 -15.98 22.67 -9.84
N GLN A 115 -15.12 23.54 -10.38
CA GLN A 115 -14.56 23.42 -11.73
C GLN A 115 -13.05 23.58 -11.73
#